data_AF-A0A9E4F0D2-F1
#
_entry.id   AF-A0A9E4F0D2-F1
#
_cell.length_a   1.000
_cell.length_b   1.000
_cell.length_c   1.000
_cell.angle_alpha   90.00
_cell.angle_beta   90.00
_cell.angle_gamma   90.00
#
_symmetry.space_group_name_H-M   'P 1'
#
loop_
_entity.id
_entity.type
_entity.pdbx_description
1 polymer ?
#
loop_
_entity_poly.entity_id
_entity_poly.type
_entity_poly.pdbx_seq_one_letter_code
_entity_poly.pdbx_strand_id
1 'polypeptide(L)'
;FKRTGPVSIEKRILALANRLLSQIRPIKNVEVITPEGEAQSGLVSFRIKNVESQNVVDRLYRKHQIILRVVVTEPPAVRISIHYLNTEDEMDSIANAIDAIAAGRKKG
;
A
#
# COMPACT_ATOMS: atom_id res chain seq x y z
N PHE A 1 12.53 21.52 14.58
CA PHE A 1 11.95 20.17 14.46
C PHE A 1 11.65 19.63 15.85
N LYS A 2 10.37 19.41 16.20
CA LYS A 2 10.01 18.71 17.45
C LYS A 2 10.62 17.31 17.35
N ARG A 3 11.45 16.91 18.31
CA ARG A 3 12.01 15.53 18.34
C ARG A 3 10.85 14.56 18.56
N THR A 4 10.41 13.88 17.50
CA THR A 4 9.41 12.82 17.61
C THR A 4 10.10 11.58 18.18
N GLY A 5 9.72 11.17 19.39
CA GLY A 5 10.24 9.96 20.01
C GLY A 5 9.78 8.69 19.28
N PRO A 6 10.46 7.55 19.47
CA PRO A 6 10.17 6.30 18.77
C PRO A 6 8.71 5.84 18.92
N VAL A 7 8.10 6.02 20.10
CA VAL A 7 6.69 5.70 20.34
C VAL A 7 5.74 6.51 19.45
N SER A 8 6.02 7.80 19.26
CA SER A 8 5.20 8.65 18.38
C SER A 8 5.41 8.34 16.91
N ILE A 9 6.63 7.94 16.52
CA ILE A 9 6.96 7.45 15.17
C ILE A 9 6.19 6.17 14.87
N GLU A 10 6.26 5.19 15.76
CA GLU A 10 5.55 3.92 15.64
C GLU A 10 4.05 4.13 15.57
N LYS A 11 3.46 4.89 16.50
CA LYS A 11 2.03 5.21 16.49
C LYS A 11 1.59 5.82 15.15
N ARG A 12 2.40 6.70 14.57
CA ARG A 12 2.10 7.31 13.27
C ARG A 12 2.19 6.29 12.13
N ILE A 13 3.23 5.45 12.10
CA ILE A 13 3.40 4.40 11.10
C ILE A 13 2.19 3.44 11.13
N LEU A 14 1.80 2.98 12.32
CA LEU A 14 0.67 2.07 12.49
C LEU A 14 -0.66 2.73 12.09
N ALA A 15 -0.87 4.01 12.40
CA ALA A 15 -2.06 4.75 11.97
C ALA A 15 -2.17 4.84 10.45
N LEU A 16 -1.07 5.16 9.75
CA LEU A 16 -1.02 5.21 8.29
C LEU A 16 -1.24 3.83 7.65
N ALA A 17 -0.62 2.79 8.21
CA ALA A 17 -0.79 1.41 7.76
C ALA A 17 -2.24 0.92 7.94
N ASN A 18 -2.86 1.20 9.09
CA ASN A 18 -4.26 0.86 9.34
C ASN A 18 -5.22 1.59 8.40
N ARG A 19 -4.96 2.88 8.13
CA ARG A 19 -5.73 3.65 7.15
C ARG A 19 -5.71 2.96 5.79
N LEU A 20 -4.52 2.67 5.26
CA LEU A 20 -4.38 2.00 3.97
C LEU A 20 -5.06 0.61 3.97
N LEU A 21 -4.82 -0.22 5.01
CA LEU A 21 -5.42 -1.55 5.13
C LEU A 21 -6.96 -1.48 5.10
N SER A 22 -7.56 -0.53 5.82
CA SER A 22 -9.02 -0.34 5.83
C SER A 22 -9.60 0.00 4.46
N GLN A 23 -8.79 0.65 3.60
CA GLN A 23 -9.19 1.05 2.25
C GLN A 23 -9.01 -0.07 1.24
N ILE A 24 -7.94 -0.87 1.34
CA ILE A 24 -7.60 -1.88 0.31
C ILE A 24 -8.20 -3.26 0.57
N ARG A 25 -8.43 -3.66 1.81
CA ARG A 25 -9.07 -4.95 2.16
C ARG A 25 -10.45 -5.15 1.50
N PRO A 26 -11.34 -4.15 1.43
CA PRO A 26 -12.66 -4.34 0.79
C PRO A 26 -12.62 -4.28 -0.74
N ILE A 27 -11.49 -3.95 -1.36
CA ILE A 27 -11.40 -3.82 -2.83
C ILE A 27 -11.52 -5.20 -3.47
N LYS A 28 -12.53 -5.37 -4.33
CA LYS A 28 -12.70 -6.59 -5.14
C LYS A 28 -11.45 -6.84 -5.99
N ASN A 29 -10.99 -8.09 -6.02
CA ASN A 29 -9.78 -8.55 -6.73
C ASN A 29 -8.44 -8.16 -6.06
N VAL A 30 -8.45 -7.48 -4.91
CA VAL A 30 -7.25 -7.29 -4.10
C VAL A 30 -7.15 -8.40 -3.06
N GLU A 31 -6.00 -9.06 -3.01
CA GLU A 31 -5.64 -10.01 -1.95
C GLU A 31 -4.61 -9.35 -1.05
N VAL A 32 -4.94 -9.07 0.21
CA VAL A 32 -3.99 -8.54 1.19
C VAL A 32 -3.27 -9.71 1.85
N ILE A 33 -1.93 -9.73 1.76
CA ILE A 33 -1.09 -10.77 2.35
C ILE A 33 -0.74 -10.43 3.80
N THR A 34 -0.64 -9.14 4.12
CA THR A 34 -0.48 -8.69 5.51
C THR A 34 -1.55 -9.33 6.39
N PRO A 35 -1.20 -9.91 7.56
CA PRO A 35 -2.16 -10.59 8.42
C PRO A 35 -3.40 -9.76 8.74
N GLU A 36 -4.50 -10.45 9.02
CA GLU A 36 -5.75 -9.83 9.47
C GLU A 36 -5.60 -9.07 10.79
N GLY A 37 -6.51 -8.13 11.04
CA GLY A 37 -6.49 -7.27 12.23
C GLY A 37 -5.72 -5.95 12.04
N GLU A 38 -5.31 -5.34 13.14
CA GLU A 38 -4.55 -4.08 13.13
C GLU A 38 -3.14 -4.27 12.57
N ALA A 39 -2.61 -3.21 11.96
CA ALA A 39 -1.25 -3.15 11.48
C ALA A 39 -0.25 -3.42 12.62
N GLN A 40 0.71 -4.30 12.35
CA GLN A 40 1.81 -4.63 13.27
C GLN A 40 3.13 -3.96 12.86
N SER A 41 3.17 -3.33 11.68
CA SER A 41 4.34 -2.62 11.16
C SER A 41 3.93 -1.63 10.05
N GLY A 42 4.92 -0.90 9.51
CA GLY A 42 4.75 -0.08 8.31
C GLY A 42 4.78 -0.86 6.99
N LEU A 43 4.73 -2.19 7.01
CA LEU A 43 4.78 -3.01 5.79
C LEU A 43 3.39 -3.53 5.43
N VAL A 44 2.90 -3.12 4.27
CA VAL A 44 1.64 -3.60 3.70
C VAL A 44 1.93 -4.34 2.39
N SER A 45 1.54 -5.61 2.32
CA SER A 45 1.77 -6.46 1.15
C SER A 45 0.44 -6.93 0.56
N PHE A 46 0.31 -6.87 -0.77
CA PHE A 46 -0.91 -7.26 -1.47
C PHE A 46 -0.63 -7.79 -2.89
N ARG A 47 -1.65 -8.41 -3.49
CA ARG A 47 -1.72 -8.78 -4.90
C ARG A 47 -3.01 -8.28 -5.51
N ILE A 48 -3.03 -8.15 -6.83
CA ILE A 48 -4.25 -7.90 -7.58
C ILE A 48 -4.46 -9.08 -8.52
N LYS A 49 -5.62 -9.73 -8.43
CA LYS A 49 -5.97 -10.89 -9.26
C LYS A 49 -5.81 -10.56 -10.74
N ASN A 50 -5.14 -11.45 -11.47
CA ASN A 50 -4.86 -11.31 -12.91
C ASN A 50 -4.01 -10.08 -13.30
N VAL A 51 -3.27 -9.49 -12.36
CA VAL A 51 -2.34 -8.39 -12.65
C VAL A 51 -0.97 -8.72 -12.05
N GLU A 52 0.05 -8.81 -12.90
CA GLU A 52 1.43 -9.01 -12.47
C GLU A 52 1.88 -7.91 -11.49
N SER A 53 2.51 -8.30 -10.38
CA SER A 53 2.96 -7.37 -9.34
C SER A 53 3.90 -6.29 -9.89
N GLN A 54 4.76 -6.63 -10.85
CA GLN A 54 5.63 -5.63 -11.50
C GLN A 54 4.83 -4.59 -12.30
N ASN A 55 3.74 -5.00 -12.96
CA ASN A 55 2.87 -4.06 -13.68
C ASN A 55 2.16 -3.09 -12.74
N VAL A 56 1.83 -3.53 -11.51
CA VAL A 56 1.26 -2.64 -10.48
C VAL A 56 2.30 -1.60 -10.06
N VAL A 57 3.51 -2.03 -9.70
CA VAL A 57 4.62 -1.15 -9.32
C VAL A 57 4.90 -0.11 -10.41
N ASP A 58 5.03 -0.55 -11.66
CA ASP A 58 5.33 0.34 -12.78
C ASP A 58 4.21 1.37 -13.03
N ARG A 59 2.94 0.98 -12.86
CA ARG A 59 1.80 1.89 -13.03
C ARG A 59 1.75 2.94 -11.93
N LEU A 60 1.96 2.54 -10.67
CA LEU A 60 1.97 3.48 -9.54
C LEU A 60 3.14 4.45 -9.64
N TYR A 61 4.32 3.98 -10.06
CA TYR A 61 5.45 4.85 -10.30
C TYR A 61 5.20 5.84 -11.44
N ARG A 62 4.82 5.35 -12.64
CA ARG A 62 4.64 6.22 -13.82
C ARG A 62 3.55 7.27 -13.62
N LYS A 63 2.43 6.90 -13.00
CA LYS A 63 1.26 7.81 -12.87
C LYS A 63 1.28 8.68 -11.62
N HIS A 64 1.87 8.20 -10.53
CA HIS A 64 1.76 8.85 -9.23
C HIS A 64 3.11 9.12 -8.56
N GLN A 65 4.24 8.76 -9.20
CA GLN A 65 5.59 8.85 -8.64
C GLN A 65 5.74 8.08 -7.31
N ILE A 66 4.90 7.05 -7.11
CA ILE A 66 4.92 6.22 -5.90
C ILE A 66 5.91 5.08 -6.11
N ILE A 67 6.93 5.01 -5.25
CA ILE A 67 7.97 3.99 -5.32
C ILE A 67 7.58 2.81 -4.45
N LEU A 68 7.29 1.68 -5.09
CA LEU A 68 6.95 0.42 -4.44
C LEU A 68 7.97 -0.67 -4.80
N ARG A 69 7.88 -1.81 -4.14
CA ARG A 69 8.72 -2.98 -4.43
C ARG A 69 7.88 -4.21 -4.70
N VAL A 70 8.29 -5.00 -5.66
CA VAL A 70 7.89 -6.41 -5.73
C VAL A 70 8.69 -7.17 -4.66
N VAL A 71 8.02 -8.06 -3.94
CA VAL A 71 8.65 -9.00 -3.01
C VAL A 71 8.51 -10.43 -3.54
N VAL A 72 9.57 -11.21 -3.32
CA VAL A 72 9.66 -12.60 -3.76
C VAL A 72 8.84 -13.48 -2.81
N THR A 73 7.57 -13.62 -3.14
CA THR A 73 6.62 -14.59 -2.57
C THR A 73 6.11 -15.48 -3.69
N GLU A 74 5.45 -16.58 -3.38
CA GLU A 74 4.79 -17.43 -4.38
C GLU A 74 3.26 -17.36 -4.18
N PRO A 75 2.50 -16.69 -5.08
CA PRO A 75 2.95 -15.84 -6.19
C PRO A 75 3.55 -14.49 -5.74
N PRO A 76 4.27 -13.74 -6.60
CA PRO A 76 4.90 -12.47 -6.23
C PRO A 76 3.91 -11.41 -5.75
N ALA A 77 4.32 -10.56 -4.82
CA ALA A 77 3.46 -9.53 -4.25
C ALA A 77 4.04 -8.13 -4.35
N VAL A 78 3.19 -7.13 -4.22
CA VAL A 78 3.59 -5.72 -4.09
C VAL A 78 3.68 -5.40 -2.60
N ARG A 79 4.79 -4.79 -2.18
CA ARG A 79 4.97 -4.27 -0.82
C ARG A 79 5.08 -2.76 -0.83
N ILE A 80 4.31 -2.15 0.06
CA ILE A 80 4.34 -0.74 0.41
C ILE A 80 5.08 -0.63 1.75
N SER A 81 6.11 0.22 1.79
CA SER A 81 6.90 0.51 2.97
C SER A 81 6.55 1.90 3.48
N ILE A 82 5.72 1.96 4.51
CA ILE A 82 5.20 3.18 5.11
C ILE A 82 6.16 3.65 6.20
N HIS A 83 6.53 4.91 6.12
CA HIS A 83 7.35 5.61 7.09
C HIS A 83 6.52 6.71 7.78
N TYR A 84 6.97 7.22 8.93
CA TYR A 84 6.25 8.29 9.64
C TYR A 84 6.24 9.62 8.87
N LEU A 85 7.09 9.77 7.86
CA LEU A 85 7.14 10.94 6.99
C LEU A 85 6.07 10.90 5.89
N ASN A 86 5.44 9.74 5.66
CA ASN A 86 4.34 9.65 4.72
C ASN A 86 3.11 10.40 5.23
N THR A 87 2.20 10.70 4.32
CA THR A 87 0.95 11.44 4.60
C THR A 87 -0.28 10.55 4.43
N GLU A 88 -1.41 11.00 4.97
CA GLU A 88 -2.70 10.34 4.77
C GLU A 88 -3.14 10.44 3.30
N ASP A 89 -2.91 11.59 2.66
CA ASP A 89 -3.19 11.80 1.24
C ASP A 89 -2.39 10.86 0.32
N GLU A 90 -1.15 10.53 0.69
CA GLU A 90 -0.36 9.51 -0.01
C GLU A 90 -1.02 8.13 0.15
N MET A 91 -1.50 7.77 1.34
CA MET A 91 -2.20 6.48 1.54
C MET A 91 -3.48 6.42 0.71
N ASP A 92 -4.25 7.50 0.69
CA ASP A 92 -5.48 7.61 -0.09
C ASP A 92 -5.22 7.52 -1.59
N SER A 93 -4.17 8.20 -2.07
CA SER A 93 -3.74 8.15 -3.47
C SER A 93 -3.32 6.73 -3.88
N ILE A 94 -2.60 6.02 -3.00
CA ILE A 94 -2.22 4.62 -3.22
C ILE A 94 -3.47 3.74 -3.31
N ALA A 95 -4.39 3.85 -2.33
CA ALA A 95 -5.60 3.04 -2.31
C ALA A 95 -6.48 3.26 -3.55
N ASN A 96 -6.66 4.52 -3.97
CA ASN A 96 -7.39 4.87 -5.18
C ASN A 96 -6.73 4.30 -6.45
N ALA A 97 -5.40 4.34 -6.54
CA ALA A 97 -4.68 3.74 -7.65
C ALA A 97 -4.84 2.21 -7.69
N ILE A 98 -4.79 1.55 -6.52
CA ILE A 98 -5.02 0.11 -6.39
C ILE A 98 -6.44 -0.25 -6.83
N ASP A 99 -7.47 0.46 -6.37
CA ASP A 99 -8.86 0.24 -6.80
C ASP A 99 -9.01 0.40 -8.33
N ALA A 100 -8.45 1.46 -8.90
CA ALA A 100 -8.51 1.68 -10.34
C ALA A 100 -7.86 0.54 -11.15
N ILE A 101 -6.72 0.02 -10.69
CA ILE A 101 -6.05 -1.12 -11.33
C ILE A 101 -6.87 -2.40 -11.16
N ALA A 102 -7.38 -2.67 -9.96
CA ALA A 102 -8.18 -3.85 -9.63
C ALA A 102 -9.52 -3.90 -10.37
N ALA A 103 -10.13 -2.73 -10.63
CA ALA A 103 -11.33 -2.57 -11.44
C ALA A 103 -11.06 -2.67 -12.96
N GLY A 104 -9.81 -2.87 -13.40
CA GLY A 104 -9.45 -2.94 -14.81
C GLY A 104 -9.62 -1.62 -15.56
N ARG A 105 -9.72 -0.49 -14.84
CA ARG A 105 -9.91 0.83 -15.47
C ARG A 105 -8.60 1.25 -16.14
N LYS A 106 -8.57 1.18 -17.47
CA LYS A 106 -7.66 2.00 -18.27
C LYS A 106 -8.29 3.39 -18.36
N LYS A 107 -7.83 4.35 -17.56
CA LYS A 107 -8.23 5.75 -17.74
C LYS A 107 -7.01 6.67 -17.73
N GLY A 108 -6.97 7.54 -18.73
CA GLY A 108 -6.01 8.64 -18.93
C GLY A 108 -4.63 8.16 -19.27
#